data_AF-A0A7J0DRH1-F1
#
_entry.id   AF-A0A7J0DRH1-F1
#
_cell.length_a   1.000
_cell.length_b   1.000
_cell.length_c   1.000
_cell.angle_alpha   90.00
_cell.angle_beta   90.00
_cell.angle_gamma   90.00
#
_symmetry.space_group_name_H-M   'P 1'
#
loop_
_entity.id
_entity.type
_entity.pdbx_description
1 polymer ?
#
loop_
_entity_poly.entity_id
_entity_poly.type
_entity_poly.pdbx_seq_one_letter_code
_entity_poly.pdbx_strand_id
1 'polypeptide(L)'
;MPFVLSALSTSTLLSLSKTLSRQTLARRPTMSINMAFHAFAGNSIKSKTPKSSDPFSPNSALQTLKSLTLGQTQDPSSPNFRVLPFRKGRPLAGSTGGDLGPNWHLGWLNLGDCKVFLENSGVNLGEESWVFLGSNPEEYVVYWAIDVSEANSLVGELGSRQFCFVELRTLMVATDWSDESAMGELAIAGHARALLEWHNNSRFCGHCGEKTIPKEAGRRKQCSSELCKKRVYPRVDPPGESLEEAVRRETWEETGIEVGEVIYHSSQPWPVGPNSMPCQLMVGFFAYAKSLEINVDKEELEDAQWHSREDVKKALSFAEYKKAQQTVAAKVDQMCKGVEKAQNLAADFNVESGELATMFIPGPFAIAHHLISSWVFQDGLKGVEAHMKQPSGSLSNL
;
A
#
# COMPACT_ATOMS: atom_id res chain seq x y z
N MET A 1 -30.51 30.75 36.17
CA MET A 1 -31.09 30.62 37.53
C MET A 1 -32.58 30.31 37.39
N PRO A 2 -33.23 29.53 38.27
CA PRO A 2 -32.74 28.87 39.50
C PRO A 2 -33.07 27.34 39.60
N PHE A 3 -32.13 26.50 40.09
CA PHE A 3 -32.11 25.76 41.39
C PHE A 3 -32.93 24.42 41.40
N VAL A 4 -32.70 23.35 42.18
CA VAL A 4 -32.35 23.15 43.63
C VAL A 4 -31.87 21.68 43.88
N LEU A 5 -30.77 21.51 44.65
CA LEU A 5 -30.40 20.56 45.77
C LEU A 5 -30.96 19.11 45.89
N SER A 6 -30.42 18.12 46.63
CA SER A 6 -29.26 17.86 47.53
C SER A 6 -29.48 16.45 48.16
N ALA A 7 -28.44 15.68 48.50
CA ALA A 7 -28.24 15.07 49.84
C ALA A 7 -27.01 14.14 49.92
N LEU A 8 -26.29 14.25 51.04
CA LEU A 8 -25.08 13.53 51.47
C LEU A 8 -25.39 12.20 52.19
N SER A 9 -24.44 11.26 52.22
CA SER A 9 -24.14 10.43 53.41
C SER A 9 -22.76 9.75 53.32
N THR A 10 -22.27 9.31 54.48
CA THR A 10 -20.90 9.23 54.99
C THR A 10 -20.16 7.89 54.90
N SER A 11 -18.81 7.98 55.04
CA SER A 11 -17.80 6.99 55.47
C SER A 11 -17.64 5.70 54.64
N THR A 12 -16.44 5.37 54.17
CA THR A 12 -15.44 4.64 54.99
C THR A 12 -14.02 4.86 54.47
N LEU A 13 -13.09 5.14 55.40
CA LEU A 13 -11.65 5.20 55.19
C LEU A 13 -11.06 3.80 54.98
N LEU A 14 -10.27 3.60 53.93
CA LEU A 14 -9.22 2.58 53.89
C LEU A 14 -8.00 3.11 53.12
N SER A 15 -6.92 3.15 53.88
CA SER A 15 -5.51 3.37 53.54
C SER A 15 -5.04 2.65 52.27
N LEU A 16 -4.31 3.32 51.38
CA LEU A 16 -2.87 3.08 51.09
C LEU A 16 -2.40 3.79 49.80
N SER A 17 -1.21 4.38 49.90
CA SER A 17 -0.20 4.55 48.83
C SER A 17 -0.32 5.69 47.82
N LYS A 18 0.71 6.54 47.87
CA LYS A 18 1.07 7.61 46.93
C LYS A 18 1.48 7.07 45.54
N THR A 19 1.19 7.90 44.54
CA THR A 19 2.01 8.21 43.33
C THR A 19 2.36 7.10 42.34
N LEU A 20 1.68 7.09 41.20
CA LEU A 20 2.14 7.62 39.89
C LEU A 20 1.18 7.10 38.81
N SER A 21 0.09 7.83 38.54
CA SER A 21 -0.71 7.57 37.34
C SER A 21 0.01 8.20 36.16
N ARG A 22 0.68 7.34 35.40
CA ARG A 22 1.20 7.64 34.06
C ARG A 22 -0.03 7.94 33.20
N GLN A 23 -0.35 9.22 33.00
CA GLN A 23 -1.34 9.65 32.02
C GLN A 23 -0.89 9.08 30.67
N THR A 24 -1.53 8.00 30.25
CA THR A 24 -1.50 7.50 28.90
C THR A 24 -2.13 8.57 28.03
N LEU A 25 -1.27 9.39 27.42
CA LEU A 25 -1.62 10.24 26.30
C LEU A 25 -2.22 9.30 25.25
N ALA A 26 -3.55 9.30 25.13
CA ALA A 26 -4.26 8.51 24.13
C ALA A 26 -3.73 8.94 22.77
N ARG A 27 -2.93 8.05 22.17
CA ARG A 27 -2.32 8.21 20.86
C ARG A 27 -3.46 8.32 19.86
N ARG A 28 -3.57 9.47 19.18
CA ARG A 28 -4.49 9.69 18.06
C ARG A 28 -4.41 8.48 17.11
N PRO A 29 -5.53 7.88 16.67
CA PRO A 29 -5.49 6.98 15.52
C PRO A 29 -5.47 7.86 14.26
N THR A 30 -4.44 8.69 14.10
CA THR A 30 -4.03 9.13 12.77
C THR A 30 -3.31 7.94 12.16
N MET A 31 -4.09 6.98 11.65
CA MET A 31 -3.59 5.99 10.72
C MET A 31 -3.51 6.64 9.34
N SER A 32 -2.65 7.66 9.20
CA SER A 32 -1.73 7.61 8.06
C SER A 32 -1.19 6.20 8.10
N ILE A 33 -1.20 5.46 6.98
CA ILE A 33 -0.45 4.21 6.86
C ILE A 33 0.97 4.55 7.32
N ASN A 34 1.23 4.35 8.60
CA ASN A 34 2.51 4.59 9.20
C ASN A 34 3.18 3.25 8.95
N MET A 35 3.47 3.03 7.66
CA MET A 35 4.40 2.01 7.25
C MET A 35 5.72 2.44 7.87
N ALA A 36 5.91 2.09 9.15
CA ALA A 36 7.24 1.88 9.71
C ALA A 36 8.03 0.92 8.81
N PHE A 37 7.31 0.11 8.01
CA PHE A 37 7.77 -0.68 6.87
C PHE A 37 7.95 0.08 5.54
N HIS A 38 8.09 1.41 5.52
CA HIS A 38 8.87 2.06 4.46
C HIS A 38 10.37 1.77 4.68
N ALA A 39 10.74 0.49 4.79
CA ALA A 39 12.13 0.06 4.70
C ALA A 39 12.71 0.27 3.27
N PHE A 40 11.90 0.81 2.35
CA PHE A 40 12.09 0.67 0.91
C PHE A 40 12.12 2.01 0.15
N ALA A 41 11.60 3.09 0.74
CA ALA A 41 11.94 4.45 0.32
C ALA A 41 13.10 4.90 1.21
N GLY A 42 14.35 4.68 0.76
CA GLY A 42 15.55 5.11 1.49
C GLY A 42 15.33 6.49 2.12
N ASN A 43 15.37 6.54 3.45
CA ASN A 43 14.97 7.73 4.20
C ASN A 43 15.87 8.91 3.80
N SER A 44 15.34 9.88 3.07
CA SER A 44 16.11 11.03 2.57
C SER A 44 16.69 11.90 3.69
N ILE A 45 16.12 11.84 4.89
CA ILE A 45 16.57 12.59 6.08
C ILE A 45 17.65 11.82 6.85
N LYS A 46 17.57 10.48 6.89
CA LYS A 46 18.63 9.61 7.46
C LYS A 46 19.68 9.18 6.42
N SER A 47 19.64 9.75 5.22
CA SER A 47 20.54 9.48 4.09
C SER A 47 22.00 9.74 4.46
N LYS A 48 22.61 8.81 5.18
CA LYS A 48 23.90 8.32 4.72
C LYS A 48 23.54 7.55 3.45
N THR A 49 23.78 8.14 2.29
CA THR A 49 23.91 7.36 1.06
C THR A 49 24.80 6.18 1.44
N PRO A 50 24.31 4.93 1.38
CA PRO A 50 25.12 3.79 1.77
C PRO A 50 26.42 3.90 0.98
N LYS A 51 27.55 3.98 1.68
CA LYS A 51 28.85 3.98 0.99
C LYS A 51 28.86 2.75 0.09
N SER A 52 29.57 2.77 -1.04
CA SER A 52 29.64 1.62 -1.95
C SER A 52 30.15 0.33 -1.28
N SER A 53 30.67 0.43 -0.05
CA SER A 53 31.12 -0.66 0.82
C SER A 53 30.06 -1.18 1.81
N ASP A 54 28.86 -0.58 1.89
CA ASP A 54 27.79 -1.05 2.78
C ASP A 54 27.10 -2.28 2.15
N PRO A 55 27.07 -3.45 2.83
CA PRO A 55 26.48 -4.67 2.29
C PRO A 55 24.98 -4.55 1.97
N PHE A 56 24.27 -3.60 2.59
CA PHE A 56 22.85 -3.35 2.33
C PHE A 56 22.60 -2.28 1.25
N SER A 57 23.66 -1.73 0.65
CA SER A 57 23.49 -0.79 -0.47
C SER A 57 22.90 -1.52 -1.69
N PRO A 58 22.07 -0.84 -2.51
CA PRO A 58 21.54 -1.43 -3.74
C PRO A 58 22.65 -1.96 -4.66
N ASN A 59 23.76 -1.24 -4.76
CA ASN A 59 24.89 -1.63 -5.61
C ASN A 59 25.63 -2.85 -5.05
N SER A 60 25.88 -2.90 -3.73
CA SER A 60 26.52 -4.06 -3.08
C SER A 60 25.65 -5.30 -3.20
N ALA A 61 24.35 -5.17 -2.92
CA ALA A 61 23.39 -6.25 -3.05
C ALA A 61 23.33 -6.78 -4.49
N LEU A 62 23.41 -5.90 -5.51
CA LEU A 62 23.48 -6.31 -6.91
C LEU A 62 24.80 -7.05 -7.23
N GLN A 63 25.94 -6.63 -6.66
CA GLN A 63 27.21 -7.34 -6.83
C GLN A 63 27.19 -8.72 -6.17
N THR A 64 26.61 -8.83 -4.98
CA THR A 64 26.40 -10.13 -4.30
C THR A 64 25.44 -11.02 -5.09
N LEU A 65 24.36 -10.46 -5.65
CA LEU A 65 23.46 -11.20 -6.54
C LEU A 65 24.22 -11.73 -7.77
N LYS A 66 25.09 -10.92 -8.38
CA LYS A 66 25.95 -11.34 -9.50
C LYS A 66 26.89 -12.48 -9.10
N SER A 67 27.63 -12.35 -7.99
CA SER A 67 28.56 -13.41 -7.59
C SER A 67 27.84 -14.75 -7.32
N LEU A 68 26.68 -14.70 -6.67
CA LEU A 68 25.88 -15.90 -6.34
C LEU A 68 25.23 -16.54 -7.58
N THR A 69 24.75 -15.73 -8.52
CA THR A 69 24.23 -16.23 -9.81
C THR A 69 25.32 -16.89 -10.64
N LEU A 70 26.55 -16.33 -10.65
CA LEU A 70 27.74 -16.94 -11.27
C LEU A 70 28.31 -18.15 -10.50
N GLY A 71 27.68 -18.59 -9.41
CA GLY A 71 28.04 -19.82 -8.70
C GLY A 71 29.21 -19.68 -7.73
N GLN A 72 29.58 -18.46 -7.32
CA GLN A 72 30.54 -18.25 -6.25
C GLN A 72 29.88 -18.56 -4.89
N THR A 73 30.65 -19.11 -3.95
CA THR A 73 30.19 -19.39 -2.59
C THR A 73 29.85 -18.10 -1.85
N GLN A 74 28.70 -18.09 -1.17
CA GLN A 74 28.27 -16.97 -0.36
C GLN A 74 29.26 -16.75 0.79
N ASP A 75 29.78 -15.53 0.92
CA ASP A 75 30.53 -15.14 2.12
C ASP A 75 29.56 -15.22 3.32
N PRO A 76 29.92 -15.87 4.44
CA PRO A 76 29.08 -15.93 5.64
C PRO A 76 28.68 -14.55 6.21
N SER A 77 29.36 -13.49 5.79
CA SER A 77 29.03 -12.08 6.07
C SER A 77 28.15 -11.41 4.99
N SER A 78 27.49 -12.18 4.13
CA SER A 78 26.53 -11.65 3.14
C SER A 78 25.09 -11.77 3.64
N PRO A 79 24.24 -10.75 3.42
CA PRO A 79 22.84 -10.79 3.85
C PRO A 79 22.05 -11.91 3.17
N ASN A 80 20.98 -12.35 3.83
CA ASN A 80 20.02 -13.29 3.26
C ASN A 80 19.19 -12.61 2.18
N PHE A 81 18.81 -13.36 1.14
CA PHE A 81 18.04 -12.84 0.02
C PHE A 81 16.62 -13.41 0.06
N ARG A 82 15.63 -12.52 0.02
CA ARG A 82 14.22 -12.88 -0.25
C ARG A 82 13.82 -12.32 -1.60
N VAL A 83 13.32 -13.19 -2.45
CA VAL A 83 12.93 -12.88 -3.84
C VAL A 83 11.44 -13.10 -3.98
N LEU A 84 10.71 -12.11 -4.49
CA LEU A 84 9.30 -12.23 -4.84
C LEU A 84 9.15 -12.33 -6.36
N PRO A 85 8.77 -13.51 -6.89
CA PRO A 85 8.49 -13.67 -8.30
C PRO A 85 7.18 -12.99 -8.70
N PHE A 86 7.17 -12.40 -9.89
CA PHE A 86 5.98 -11.83 -10.52
C PHE A 86 5.74 -12.47 -11.89
N ARG A 87 4.47 -12.63 -12.25
CA ARG A 87 4.06 -13.05 -13.59
C ARG A 87 2.96 -12.13 -14.10
N LYS A 88 3.25 -11.38 -15.17
CA LYS A 88 2.33 -10.40 -15.77
C LYS A 88 1.77 -9.43 -14.72
N GLY A 89 2.65 -8.90 -13.87
CA GLY A 89 2.30 -7.99 -12.77
C GLY A 89 1.61 -8.64 -11.55
N ARG A 90 1.42 -9.96 -11.53
CA ARG A 90 0.83 -10.70 -10.40
C ARG A 90 1.93 -11.25 -9.49
N PRO A 91 1.99 -10.91 -8.19
CA PRO A 91 2.93 -11.54 -7.26
C PRO A 91 2.62 -13.01 -7.02
N LEU A 92 3.65 -13.78 -6.69
CA LEU A 92 3.49 -15.11 -6.12
C LEU A 92 2.90 -15.00 -4.71
N ALA A 93 1.84 -15.77 -4.45
CA ALA A 93 1.21 -15.91 -3.14
C ALA A 93 1.09 -17.40 -2.80
N GLY A 94 1.16 -17.72 -1.52
CA GLY A 94 0.91 -19.05 -0.98
C GLY A 94 -0.26 -19.01 -0.01
N SER A 95 -0.80 -20.17 0.31
CA SER A 95 -1.83 -20.31 1.34
C SER A 95 -1.40 -21.32 2.38
N THR A 96 -1.61 -20.98 3.65
CA THR A 96 -1.45 -21.87 4.78
C THR A 96 -2.81 -22.17 5.40
N GLY A 97 -3.08 -23.45 5.65
CA GLY A 97 -4.29 -23.85 6.38
C GLY A 97 -4.13 -23.56 7.87
N GLY A 98 -5.02 -22.74 8.43
CA GLY A 98 -5.10 -22.49 9.88
C GLY A 98 -6.47 -22.81 10.46
N ASP A 99 -6.52 -22.99 11.79
CA ASP A 99 -7.75 -23.31 12.53
C ASP A 99 -8.85 -22.23 12.45
N LEU A 100 -8.47 -20.99 12.12
CA LEU A 100 -9.35 -19.82 11.98
C LEU A 100 -9.75 -19.52 10.52
N GLY A 101 -9.32 -20.37 9.58
CA GLY A 101 -9.54 -20.20 8.14
C GLY A 101 -8.23 -20.10 7.34
N PRO A 102 -8.32 -19.97 6.01
CA PRO A 102 -7.15 -19.87 5.15
C PRO A 102 -6.42 -18.54 5.38
N ASN A 103 -5.11 -18.62 5.64
CA ASN A 103 -4.25 -17.44 5.71
C ASN A 103 -3.29 -17.45 4.52
N TRP A 104 -3.44 -16.46 3.64
CA TRP A 104 -2.56 -16.31 2.50
C TRP A 104 -1.32 -15.51 2.91
N HIS A 105 -0.21 -15.72 2.22
CA HIS A 105 1.02 -14.94 2.40
C HIS A 105 1.74 -14.73 1.07
N LEU A 106 2.67 -13.78 1.00
CA LEU A 106 3.52 -13.65 -0.18
C LEU A 106 4.46 -14.85 -0.33
N GLY A 107 4.66 -15.27 -1.57
CA GLY A 107 5.56 -16.38 -1.94
C GLY A 107 7.02 -15.94 -2.01
N TRP A 108 7.57 -15.52 -0.86
CA TRP A 108 9.00 -15.20 -0.77
C TRP A 108 9.85 -16.45 -0.94
N LEU A 109 10.73 -16.44 -1.93
CA LEU A 109 11.71 -17.49 -2.17
C LEU A 109 13.08 -17.05 -1.65
N ASN A 110 13.88 -18.00 -1.15
CA ASN A 110 15.30 -17.74 -0.98
C ASN A 110 16.00 -17.77 -2.35
N LEU A 111 17.23 -17.26 -2.42
CA LEU A 111 17.97 -17.19 -3.68
C LEU A 111 18.29 -18.58 -4.26
N GLY A 112 18.54 -19.59 -3.42
CA GLY A 112 18.85 -20.95 -3.86
C GLY A 112 17.66 -21.60 -4.57
N ASP A 113 16.49 -21.58 -3.93
CA ASP A 113 15.24 -22.06 -4.50
C ASP A 113 14.92 -21.32 -5.80
N CYS A 114 15.03 -19.98 -5.79
CA CYS A 114 14.81 -19.17 -6.98
C CYS A 114 15.74 -19.57 -8.14
N LYS A 115 17.03 -19.83 -7.86
CA LYS A 115 17.99 -20.27 -8.88
C LYS A 115 17.61 -21.63 -9.48
N VAL A 116 17.27 -22.61 -8.65
CA VAL A 116 16.85 -23.95 -9.10
C VAL A 116 15.61 -23.84 -10.01
N PHE A 117 14.62 -23.06 -9.60
CA PHE A 117 13.42 -22.80 -10.38
C PHE A 117 13.75 -22.18 -11.75
N LEU A 118 14.62 -21.16 -11.78
CA LEU A 118 14.99 -20.48 -13.01
C LEU A 118 15.80 -21.38 -13.96
N GLU A 119 16.74 -22.17 -13.43
CA GLU A 119 17.52 -23.14 -14.22
C GLU A 119 16.61 -24.20 -14.85
N ASN A 120 15.67 -24.75 -14.08
CA ASN A 120 14.66 -25.71 -14.58
C ASN A 120 13.74 -25.11 -15.65
N SER A 121 13.56 -23.79 -15.66
CA SER A 121 12.71 -23.12 -16.63
C SER A 121 13.33 -22.92 -18.01
N GLY A 122 14.66 -23.07 -18.12
CA GLY A 122 15.39 -22.84 -19.38
C GLY A 122 15.46 -21.38 -19.81
N VAL A 123 14.98 -20.44 -18.99
CA VAL A 123 15.01 -19.00 -19.27
C VAL A 123 16.24 -18.37 -18.65
N ASN A 124 17.10 -17.78 -19.48
CA ASN A 124 18.22 -16.97 -19.00
C ASN A 124 17.72 -15.58 -18.57
N LEU A 125 17.30 -15.44 -17.31
CA LEU A 125 16.92 -14.15 -16.75
C LEU A 125 18.18 -13.33 -16.47
N GLY A 126 18.47 -12.40 -17.37
CA GLY A 126 19.56 -11.46 -17.21
C GLY A 126 19.35 -10.53 -16.00
N GLU A 127 20.42 -9.86 -15.59
CA GLU A 127 20.46 -8.88 -14.49
C GLU A 127 19.39 -7.78 -14.63
N GLU A 128 18.96 -7.52 -15.86
CA GLU A 128 17.98 -6.51 -16.23
C GLU A 128 16.58 -6.79 -15.67
N SER A 129 16.29 -8.05 -15.31
CA SER A 129 14.97 -8.49 -14.81
C SER A 129 14.80 -8.36 -13.29
N TRP A 130 15.86 -8.01 -12.57
CA TRP A 130 15.87 -7.92 -11.11
C TRP A 130 15.68 -6.49 -10.63
N VAL A 131 14.80 -6.30 -9.65
CA VAL A 131 14.61 -5.01 -8.98
C VAL A 131 14.83 -5.15 -7.48
N PHE A 132 15.68 -4.29 -6.93
CA PHE A 132 15.92 -4.19 -5.51
C PHE A 132 14.80 -3.43 -4.85
N LEU A 133 14.18 -4.05 -3.84
CA LEU A 133 13.09 -3.44 -3.09
C LEU A 133 13.66 -2.69 -1.89
N GLY A 134 14.57 -3.32 -1.15
CA GLY A 134 15.32 -2.74 -0.02
C GLY A 134 15.86 -3.80 0.93
N SER A 135 16.10 -3.42 2.18
CA SER A 135 16.78 -4.26 3.16
C SER A 135 16.22 -4.07 4.56
N ASN A 136 16.23 -5.15 5.34
CA ASN A 136 16.02 -5.11 6.78
C ASN A 136 17.36 -5.45 7.47
N PRO A 137 18.08 -4.45 8.02
CA PRO A 137 19.34 -4.68 8.71
C PRO A 137 19.21 -5.48 10.01
N GLU A 138 18.05 -5.40 10.69
CA GLU A 138 17.80 -6.13 11.94
C GLU A 138 17.65 -7.62 11.69
N GLU A 139 16.96 -7.99 10.61
CA GLU A 139 16.81 -9.38 10.16
C GLU A 139 17.96 -9.85 9.25
N TYR A 140 18.88 -8.95 8.88
CA TYR A 140 19.99 -9.24 7.97
C TYR A 140 19.51 -9.76 6.59
N VAL A 141 18.42 -9.19 6.06
CA VAL A 141 17.77 -9.62 4.82
C VAL A 141 17.74 -8.49 3.78
N VAL A 142 17.89 -8.85 2.50
CA VAL A 142 17.66 -8.01 1.34
C VAL A 142 16.52 -8.57 0.49
N TYR A 143 15.62 -7.69 0.07
CA TYR A 143 14.42 -8.02 -0.68
C TYR A 143 14.57 -7.63 -2.15
N TRP A 144 14.20 -8.56 -3.03
CA TRP A 144 14.23 -8.43 -4.48
C TRP A 144 12.90 -8.84 -5.07
N ALA A 145 12.60 -8.33 -6.26
CA ALA A 145 11.56 -8.88 -7.12
C ALA A 145 12.11 -9.17 -8.51
N ILE A 146 11.45 -10.11 -9.18
CA ILE A 146 11.84 -10.58 -10.51
C ILE A 146 10.59 -10.88 -11.34
N ASP A 147 10.61 -10.48 -12.62
CA ASP A 147 9.58 -10.86 -13.58
C ASP A 147 9.92 -12.21 -14.22
N VAL A 148 9.09 -13.22 -13.97
CA VAL A 148 9.20 -14.59 -14.48
C VAL A 148 8.13 -14.90 -15.54
N SER A 149 7.57 -13.87 -16.18
CA SER A 149 6.51 -14.03 -17.19
C SER A 149 6.88 -14.95 -18.35
N GLU A 150 8.15 -15.00 -18.73
CA GLU A 150 8.67 -15.84 -19.81
C GLU A 150 8.89 -17.31 -19.37
N ALA A 151 8.92 -17.59 -18.07
CA ALA A 151 9.22 -18.91 -17.51
C ALA A 151 7.92 -19.71 -17.25
N ASN A 152 7.34 -20.27 -18.31
CA ASN A 152 6.03 -20.92 -18.26
C ASN A 152 5.98 -22.20 -17.42
N SER A 153 7.05 -22.99 -17.38
CA SER A 153 7.12 -24.26 -16.65
C SER A 153 7.04 -24.10 -15.12
N LEU A 154 7.38 -22.92 -14.59
CA LEU A 154 7.37 -22.63 -13.16
C LEU A 154 5.99 -22.75 -12.50
N VAL A 155 4.91 -22.53 -13.25
CA VAL A 155 3.55 -22.52 -12.67
C VAL A 155 3.16 -23.90 -12.15
N GLY A 156 3.55 -24.97 -12.85
CA GLY A 156 3.28 -26.33 -12.40
C GLY A 156 4.09 -26.70 -11.15
N GLU A 157 5.36 -26.33 -11.13
CA GLU A 157 6.27 -26.63 -10.02
C GLU A 157 5.88 -25.87 -8.74
N LEU A 158 5.59 -24.57 -8.86
CA LEU A 158 5.14 -23.73 -7.74
C LEU A 158 3.74 -24.12 -7.27
N GLY A 159 2.84 -24.49 -8.18
CA GLY A 159 1.51 -25.01 -7.85
C GLY A 159 1.57 -26.27 -6.99
N SER A 160 2.54 -27.16 -7.23
CA SER A 160 2.73 -28.36 -6.39
C SER A 160 3.10 -28.04 -4.94
N ARG A 161 3.64 -26.84 -4.69
CA ARG A 161 3.98 -26.31 -3.37
C ARG A 161 2.92 -25.36 -2.81
N GLN A 162 1.69 -25.41 -3.34
CA GLN A 162 0.57 -24.56 -2.94
C GLN A 162 0.80 -23.05 -3.18
N PHE A 163 1.59 -22.70 -4.19
CA PHE A 163 1.77 -21.30 -4.62
C PHE A 163 1.00 -21.00 -5.92
N CYS A 164 0.49 -19.78 -6.01
CA CYS A 164 -0.23 -19.28 -7.17
C CYS A 164 0.10 -17.79 -7.44
N PHE A 165 -0.01 -17.35 -8.70
CA PHE A 165 0.15 -15.93 -9.04
C PHE A 165 -1.20 -15.21 -8.97
N VAL A 166 -1.34 -14.28 -8.03
CA VAL A 166 -2.62 -13.63 -7.69
C VAL A 166 -2.57 -12.14 -7.99
N GLU A 167 -3.68 -11.56 -8.38
CA GLU A 167 -3.77 -10.12 -8.66
C GLU A 167 -3.71 -9.32 -7.35
N LEU A 168 -2.93 -8.23 -7.35
CA LEU A 168 -2.61 -7.51 -6.11
C LEU A 168 -3.85 -6.94 -5.42
N ARG A 169 -4.85 -6.44 -6.18
CA ARG A 169 -6.12 -5.97 -5.59
C ARG A 169 -6.89 -7.10 -4.91
N THR A 170 -6.87 -8.30 -5.48
CA THR A 170 -7.47 -9.49 -4.86
C THR A 170 -6.80 -9.80 -3.52
N LEU A 171 -5.46 -9.76 -3.45
CA LEU A 171 -4.73 -9.98 -2.20
C LEU A 171 -5.03 -8.90 -1.16
N MET A 172 -5.10 -7.62 -1.56
CA MET A 172 -5.46 -6.50 -0.67
C MET A 172 -6.84 -6.67 -0.02
N VAL A 173 -7.81 -7.26 -0.75
CA VAL A 173 -9.14 -7.56 -0.21
C VAL A 173 -9.11 -8.82 0.66
N ALA A 174 -8.30 -9.83 0.31
CA ALA A 174 -8.17 -11.07 1.08
C ALA A 174 -7.47 -10.90 2.44
N THR A 175 -6.74 -9.80 2.65
CA THR A 175 -5.92 -9.62 3.84
C THR A 175 -6.75 -9.25 5.06
N ASP A 176 -6.33 -9.71 6.22
CA ASP A 176 -6.76 -9.09 7.48
C ASP A 176 -6.07 -7.74 7.67
N TRP A 177 -6.83 -6.66 7.62
CA TRP A 177 -6.30 -5.30 7.74
C TRP A 177 -5.91 -4.93 9.16
N SER A 178 -6.29 -5.74 10.16
CA SER A 178 -5.75 -5.60 11.51
C SER A 178 -4.32 -6.13 11.63
N ASP A 179 -3.86 -6.91 10.64
CA ASP A 179 -2.49 -7.37 10.54
C ASP A 179 -1.61 -6.33 9.82
N GLU A 180 -0.95 -5.49 10.63
CA GLU A 180 0.00 -4.48 10.14
C GLU A 180 1.16 -5.08 9.33
N SER A 181 1.56 -6.32 9.64
CA SER A 181 2.66 -6.99 8.94
C SER A 181 2.23 -7.40 7.53
N ALA A 182 1.07 -8.03 7.39
CA ALA A 182 0.53 -8.42 6.09
C ALA A 182 0.25 -7.20 5.19
N MET A 183 -0.23 -6.10 5.77
CA MET A 183 -0.34 -4.80 5.08
C MET A 183 1.01 -4.26 4.62
N GLY A 184 2.04 -4.36 5.46
CA GLY A 184 3.41 -4.00 5.11
C GLY A 184 3.92 -4.81 3.90
N GLU A 185 3.71 -6.12 3.90
CA GLU A 185 4.08 -7.00 2.80
C GLU A 185 3.41 -6.62 1.47
N LEU A 186 2.11 -6.29 1.49
CA LEU A 186 1.40 -5.85 0.29
C LEU A 186 1.92 -4.55 -0.28
N ALA A 187 2.37 -3.63 0.56
CA ALA A 187 3.04 -2.41 0.11
C ALA A 187 4.31 -2.72 -0.68
N ILE A 188 5.09 -3.69 -0.19
CA ILE A 188 6.32 -4.15 -0.83
C ILE A 188 6.00 -4.77 -2.19
N ALA A 189 5.01 -5.66 -2.23
CA ALA A 189 4.55 -6.28 -3.47
C ALA A 189 4.04 -5.23 -4.47
N GLY A 190 3.35 -4.20 -3.98
CA GLY A 190 2.91 -3.07 -4.78
C GLY A 190 4.05 -2.26 -5.38
N HIS A 191 5.05 -1.92 -4.56
CA HIS A 191 6.25 -1.22 -5.01
C HIS A 191 7.03 -2.05 -6.04
N ALA A 192 7.14 -3.37 -5.81
CA ALA A 192 7.77 -4.30 -6.73
C ALA A 192 7.05 -4.33 -8.09
N ARG A 193 5.72 -4.49 -8.08
CA ARG A 193 4.90 -4.45 -9.30
C ARG A 193 5.12 -3.16 -10.07
N ALA A 194 5.09 -2.02 -9.38
CA ALA A 194 5.28 -0.71 -9.97
C ALA A 194 6.62 -0.58 -10.72
N LEU A 195 7.71 -1.02 -10.06
CA LEU A 195 9.04 -1.01 -10.67
C LEU A 195 9.12 -1.97 -11.85
N LEU A 196 8.70 -3.23 -11.69
CA LEU A 196 8.76 -4.23 -12.77
C LEU A 196 7.95 -3.79 -14.00
N GLU A 197 6.75 -3.25 -13.80
CA GLU A 197 5.92 -2.76 -14.90
C GLU A 197 6.54 -1.52 -15.57
N TRP A 198 7.13 -0.60 -14.80
CA TRP A 198 7.90 0.51 -15.36
C TRP A 198 9.10 0.01 -16.18
N HIS A 199 9.77 -1.05 -15.74
CA HIS A 199 10.83 -1.68 -16.51
C HIS A 199 10.33 -2.26 -17.83
N ASN A 200 9.15 -2.89 -17.81
CA ASN A 200 8.52 -3.46 -18.98
C ASN A 200 8.06 -2.40 -19.99
N ASN A 201 7.61 -1.24 -19.54
CA ASN A 201 7.11 -0.17 -20.41
C ASN A 201 8.22 0.79 -20.89
N SER A 202 9.21 1.06 -20.04
CA SER A 202 10.32 1.97 -20.37
C SER A 202 11.52 1.22 -20.94
N ARG A 203 11.38 0.60 -22.12
CA ARG A 203 12.45 -0.19 -22.77
C ARG A 203 13.42 0.66 -23.60
N PHE A 204 12.95 1.80 -24.09
CA PHE A 204 13.69 2.67 -25.01
C PHE A 204 13.75 4.10 -24.48
N CYS A 205 14.79 4.83 -24.89
CA CYS A 205 15.03 6.20 -24.48
C CYS A 205 14.09 7.15 -25.23
N GLY A 206 13.20 7.84 -24.52
CA GLY A 206 12.33 8.86 -25.13
C GLY A 206 13.05 10.08 -25.74
N HIS A 207 14.39 10.17 -25.65
CA HIS A 207 15.17 11.23 -26.30
C HIS A 207 15.80 10.79 -27.63
N CYS A 208 16.41 9.61 -27.69
CA CYS A 208 17.14 9.15 -28.87
C CYS A 208 16.67 7.80 -29.44
N GLY A 209 15.65 7.17 -28.85
CA GLY A 209 15.09 5.88 -29.29
C GLY A 209 15.90 4.64 -28.91
N GLU A 210 17.15 4.80 -28.47
CA GLU A 210 18.04 3.68 -28.13
C GLU A 210 17.61 2.94 -26.85
N LYS A 211 17.99 1.65 -26.71
CA LYS A 211 17.63 0.82 -25.56
C LYS A 211 18.09 1.45 -24.23
N THR A 212 17.26 1.31 -23.20
CA THR A 212 17.63 1.70 -21.83
C THR A 212 17.99 0.49 -20.98
N ILE A 213 19.03 0.65 -20.15
CA ILE A 213 19.62 -0.39 -19.31
C ILE A 213 19.39 -0.01 -17.84
N PRO A 214 18.90 -0.92 -16.98
CA PRO A 214 18.83 -0.75 -15.54
C PRO A 214 20.17 -0.35 -14.90
N LYS A 215 20.08 0.53 -13.91
CA LYS A 215 21.18 0.95 -13.05
C LYS A 215 20.68 1.06 -11.62
N GLU A 216 21.61 1.02 -10.66
CA GLU A 216 21.29 1.08 -9.22
C GLU A 216 20.26 0.01 -8.81
N ALA A 217 20.53 -1.24 -9.21
CA ALA A 217 19.69 -2.40 -8.90
C ALA A 217 18.22 -2.23 -9.32
N GLY A 218 18.01 -1.65 -10.51
CA GLY A 218 16.68 -1.49 -11.10
C GLY A 218 15.91 -0.27 -10.60
N ARG A 219 16.50 0.62 -9.79
CA ARG A 219 15.82 1.83 -9.32
C ARG A 219 15.79 2.97 -10.33
N ARG A 220 16.67 2.90 -11.33
CA ARG A 220 16.68 3.81 -12.48
C ARG A 220 17.14 3.08 -13.73
N LYS A 221 16.99 3.74 -14.87
CA LYS A 221 17.49 3.29 -16.17
C LYS A 221 18.39 4.35 -16.78
N GLN A 222 19.25 3.92 -17.68
CA GLN A 222 20.13 4.80 -18.44
C GLN A 222 20.16 4.37 -19.89
N CYS A 223 20.10 5.33 -20.82
CA CYS A 223 20.28 5.05 -22.24
C CYS A 223 21.63 4.36 -22.51
N SER A 224 21.63 3.31 -23.32
CA SER A 224 22.84 2.55 -23.66
C SER A 224 23.79 3.35 -24.56
N SER A 225 23.26 4.25 -25.40
CA SER A 225 24.07 5.11 -26.27
C SER A 225 25.07 5.95 -25.48
N GLU A 226 26.35 5.85 -25.84
CA GLU A 226 27.45 6.62 -25.27
C GLU A 226 27.30 8.13 -25.48
N LEU A 227 26.64 8.56 -26.56
CA LEU A 227 26.41 9.97 -26.86
C LEU A 227 25.24 10.56 -26.07
N CYS A 228 24.25 9.74 -25.70
CA CYS A 228 23.04 10.20 -25.01
C CYS A 228 23.18 10.14 -23.49
N LYS A 229 23.49 8.95 -22.94
CA LYS A 229 23.59 8.67 -21.49
C LYS A 229 22.46 9.19 -20.60
N LYS A 230 21.31 9.58 -21.17
CA LYS A 230 20.16 10.14 -20.45
C LYS A 230 19.69 9.17 -19.37
N ARG A 231 19.49 9.70 -18.16
CA ARG A 231 18.95 8.97 -17.01
C ARG A 231 17.42 9.02 -17.08
N VAL A 232 16.79 7.90 -16.77
CA VAL A 232 15.34 7.73 -16.77
C VAL A 232 14.94 7.16 -15.41
N TYR A 233 13.94 7.76 -14.78
CA TYR A 233 13.42 7.39 -13.48
C TYR A 233 11.94 6.96 -13.61
N PRO A 234 11.41 6.16 -12.67
CA PRO A 234 9.98 5.95 -12.54
C PRO A 234 9.25 7.30 -12.42
N ARG A 235 8.14 7.43 -13.14
CA ARG A 235 7.37 8.68 -13.25
C ARG A 235 6.29 8.73 -12.16
N VAL A 236 6.10 9.91 -11.57
CA VAL A 236 4.93 10.30 -10.78
C VAL A 236 4.56 11.66 -11.36
N ASP A 237 3.48 11.72 -12.13
CA ASP A 237 3.22 12.83 -13.05
C ASP A 237 2.04 13.72 -12.61
N PRO A 238 2.27 14.81 -11.86
CA PRO A 238 1.33 15.94 -11.83
C PRO A 238 1.83 17.06 -12.77
N PRO A 239 1.14 17.34 -13.89
CA PRO A 239 1.58 18.37 -14.84
C PRO A 239 1.12 19.78 -14.40
N GLY A 240 2.04 20.56 -13.82
CA GLY A 240 1.98 22.03 -13.79
C GLY A 240 0.85 22.71 -13.00
N GLU A 241 -0.10 21.97 -12.45
CA GLU A 241 -1.17 22.45 -11.56
C GLU A 241 -0.87 22.13 -10.09
N SER A 242 -1.39 22.94 -9.17
CA SER A 242 -1.39 22.61 -7.73
C SER A 242 -2.39 21.50 -7.43
N LEU A 243 -2.19 20.79 -6.32
CA LEU A 243 -3.11 19.71 -5.91
C LEU A 243 -4.50 20.27 -5.61
N GLU A 244 -4.58 21.48 -5.08
CA GLU A 244 -5.83 22.15 -4.77
C GLU A 244 -6.57 22.63 -6.03
N GLU A 245 -5.84 23.02 -7.09
CA GLU A 245 -6.43 23.29 -8.40
C GLU A 245 -6.95 22.01 -9.05
N ALA A 246 -6.18 20.92 -9.00
CA ALA A 246 -6.60 19.61 -9.50
C ALA A 246 -7.90 19.15 -8.82
N VAL A 247 -7.99 19.20 -7.48
CA VAL A 247 -9.23 18.86 -6.75
C VAL A 247 -10.42 19.67 -7.23
N ARG A 248 -10.25 20.97 -7.47
CA ARG A 248 -11.33 21.85 -7.96
C ARG A 248 -11.75 21.50 -9.39
N ARG A 249 -10.76 21.31 -10.27
CA ARG A 249 -10.97 21.01 -11.68
C ARG A 249 -11.66 19.66 -11.86
N GLU A 250 -11.10 18.60 -11.30
CA GLU A 250 -11.63 17.22 -11.40
C GLU A 250 -13.06 17.14 -10.82
N THR A 251 -13.32 17.76 -9.66
CA THR A 251 -14.68 17.76 -9.08
C THR A 251 -15.68 18.47 -10.01
N TRP A 252 -15.28 19.58 -10.62
CA TRP A 252 -16.14 20.34 -11.51
C TRP A 252 -16.36 19.64 -12.86
N GLU A 253 -15.32 19.03 -13.44
CA GLU A 253 -15.41 18.25 -14.67
C GLU A 253 -16.33 17.04 -14.51
N GLU A 254 -16.16 16.25 -13.45
CA GLU A 254 -16.92 15.01 -13.24
C GLU A 254 -18.37 15.24 -12.76
N THR A 255 -18.61 16.28 -11.94
CA THR A 255 -19.89 16.45 -11.23
C THR A 255 -20.55 17.81 -11.39
N GLY A 256 -19.88 18.78 -12.02
CA GLY A 256 -20.35 20.16 -12.13
C GLY A 256 -20.31 20.96 -10.82
N ILE A 257 -19.86 20.36 -9.70
CA ILE A 257 -19.87 21.03 -8.39
C ILE A 257 -18.64 21.95 -8.26
N GLU A 258 -18.88 23.24 -8.04
CA GLU A 258 -17.83 24.15 -7.60
C GLU A 258 -17.47 23.91 -6.12
N VAL A 259 -16.18 23.74 -5.83
CA VAL A 259 -15.67 23.61 -4.46
C VAL A 259 -14.81 24.80 -4.03
N GLY A 260 -14.95 25.19 -2.76
CA GLY A 260 -14.28 26.30 -2.12
C GLY A 260 -12.97 25.88 -1.44
N GLU A 261 -13.01 25.77 -0.12
CA GLU A 261 -11.87 25.35 0.69
C GLU A 261 -11.50 23.89 0.39
N VAL A 262 -10.20 23.62 0.28
CA VAL A 262 -9.61 22.30 0.02
C VAL A 262 -8.55 22.05 1.10
N ILE A 263 -8.73 20.99 1.88
CA ILE A 263 -7.90 20.66 3.05
C ILE A 263 -7.25 19.30 2.84
N TYR A 264 -5.92 19.27 2.83
CA TYR A 264 -5.17 18.02 2.76
C TYR A 264 -5.46 17.13 3.98
N HIS A 265 -5.70 15.83 3.73
CA HIS A 265 -5.89 14.82 4.78
C HIS A 265 -4.69 13.87 4.87
N SER A 266 -4.41 13.14 3.79
CA SER A 266 -3.41 12.05 3.78
C SER A 266 -2.98 11.72 2.35
N SER A 267 -1.89 10.97 2.19
CA SER A 267 -1.47 10.39 0.91
C SER A 267 -1.33 8.88 1.02
N GLN A 268 -1.59 8.16 -0.08
CA GLN A 268 -1.42 6.72 -0.17
C GLN A 268 -0.77 6.33 -1.51
N PRO A 269 0.32 5.56 -1.52
CA PRO A 269 0.80 4.95 -2.76
C PRO A 269 -0.20 3.89 -3.23
N TRP A 270 -0.58 3.94 -4.51
CA TRP A 270 -1.54 3.05 -5.13
C TRP A 270 -0.90 2.24 -6.26
N PRO A 271 -0.47 1.01 -5.96
CA PRO A 271 0.29 0.18 -6.89
C PRO A 271 -0.58 -0.67 -7.83
N VAL A 272 -1.90 -0.44 -7.83
CA VAL A 272 -2.88 -1.19 -8.64
C VAL A 272 -3.54 -0.33 -9.71
N GLY A 273 -2.85 0.72 -10.16
CA GLY A 273 -3.25 1.53 -11.31
C GLY A 273 -3.30 0.71 -12.61
N PRO A 274 -3.87 1.28 -13.68
CA PRO A 274 -3.89 0.65 -15.01
C PRO A 274 -2.46 0.38 -15.50
N ASN A 275 -2.28 -0.55 -16.43
CA ASN A 275 -0.95 -0.93 -16.94
C ASN A 275 -0.15 0.26 -17.50
N SER A 276 -0.85 1.30 -17.99
CA SER A 276 -0.26 2.56 -18.47
C SER A 276 0.34 3.43 -17.36
N MET A 277 -0.10 3.26 -16.11
CA MET A 277 0.33 4.05 -14.94
C MET A 277 0.48 3.14 -13.71
N PRO A 278 1.62 2.42 -13.60
CA PRO A 278 1.75 1.28 -12.71
C PRO A 278 1.86 1.64 -11.22
N CYS A 279 2.09 2.91 -10.89
CA CYS A 279 2.04 3.44 -9.54
C CYS A 279 1.47 4.84 -9.56
N GLN A 280 0.40 5.06 -8.80
CA GLN A 280 -0.19 6.37 -8.58
C GLN A 280 0.08 6.80 -7.14
N LEU A 281 0.25 8.09 -6.91
CA LEU A 281 0.23 8.65 -5.57
C LEU A 281 -1.15 9.27 -5.36
N MET A 282 -1.98 8.60 -4.56
CA MET A 282 -3.28 9.16 -4.19
C MET A 282 -3.05 10.22 -3.12
N VAL A 283 -3.61 11.40 -3.32
CA VAL A 283 -3.57 12.48 -2.35
C VAL A 283 -5.01 12.81 -1.99
N GLY A 284 -5.38 12.54 -0.74
CA GLY A 284 -6.73 12.70 -0.22
C GLY A 284 -6.95 14.08 0.36
N PHE A 285 -8.07 14.70 -0.02
CA PHE A 285 -8.50 16.02 0.43
C PHE A 285 -9.93 15.99 0.93
N PHE A 286 -10.25 16.89 1.86
CA PHE A 286 -11.61 17.34 2.09
C PHE A 286 -11.86 18.61 1.28
N ALA A 287 -12.96 18.65 0.55
CA ALA A 287 -13.37 19.81 -0.23
C ALA A 287 -14.79 20.24 0.18
N TYR A 288 -15.02 21.54 0.27
CA TYR A 288 -16.31 22.10 0.67
C TYR A 288 -17.05 22.64 -0.54
N ALA A 289 -18.17 22.00 -0.91
CA ALA A 289 -18.99 22.40 -2.03
C ALA A 289 -19.67 23.76 -1.81
N LYS A 290 -19.76 24.56 -2.86
CA LYS A 290 -20.47 25.85 -2.89
C LYS A 290 -21.92 25.72 -3.37
N SER A 291 -22.23 24.62 -4.07
CA SER A 291 -23.55 24.29 -4.60
C SER A 291 -23.88 22.82 -4.32
N LEU A 292 -25.17 22.49 -4.30
CA LEU A 292 -25.67 21.11 -4.22
C LEU A 292 -26.18 20.60 -5.57
N GLU A 293 -26.20 21.44 -6.60
CA GLU A 293 -26.57 21.03 -7.95
C GLU A 293 -25.49 20.11 -8.53
N ILE A 294 -25.91 18.94 -9.02
CA ILE A 294 -25.04 17.94 -9.62
C ILE A 294 -25.35 17.89 -11.12
N ASN A 295 -24.30 17.98 -11.93
CA ASN A 295 -24.34 17.71 -13.37
C ASN A 295 -23.23 16.73 -13.71
N VAL A 296 -23.57 15.44 -13.80
CA VAL A 296 -22.60 14.36 -13.95
C VAL A 296 -22.13 14.26 -15.40
N ASP A 297 -20.81 14.23 -15.61
CA ASP A 297 -20.24 13.78 -16.87
C ASP A 297 -20.38 12.26 -17.00
N LYS A 298 -21.20 11.82 -17.97
CA LYS A 298 -21.48 10.41 -18.22
C LYS A 298 -20.39 9.69 -19.01
N GLU A 299 -19.38 10.40 -19.50
CA GLU A 299 -18.19 9.76 -20.09
C GLU A 299 -17.28 9.17 -19.01
N GLU A 300 -17.24 9.78 -17.82
CA GLU A 300 -16.37 9.35 -16.71
C GLU A 300 -17.12 8.68 -15.55
N LEU A 301 -18.28 9.23 -15.15
CA LEU A 301 -19.07 8.73 -14.02
C LEU A 301 -20.45 8.22 -14.43
N GLU A 302 -20.81 7.03 -13.94
CA GLU A 302 -22.17 6.51 -14.12
C GLU A 302 -23.20 7.29 -13.29
N ASP A 303 -22.86 7.70 -12.06
CA ASP A 303 -23.75 8.43 -11.15
C ASP A 303 -22.98 9.24 -10.10
N ALA A 304 -23.63 10.27 -9.53
CA ALA A 304 -23.14 11.03 -8.38
C ALA A 304 -24.31 11.52 -7.52
N GLN A 305 -24.23 11.30 -6.20
CA GLN A 305 -25.31 11.61 -5.26
C GLN A 305 -24.79 12.20 -3.96
N TRP A 306 -25.61 13.06 -3.34
CA TRP A 306 -25.41 13.49 -1.97
C TRP A 306 -25.95 12.44 -0.99
N HIS A 307 -25.13 12.02 -0.04
CA HIS A 307 -25.53 11.08 1.02
C HIS A 307 -25.52 11.74 2.40
N SER A 308 -26.51 11.39 3.22
CA SER A 308 -26.56 11.82 4.62
C SER A 308 -25.45 11.16 5.42
N ARG A 309 -24.99 11.83 6.48
CA ARG A 309 -23.96 11.30 7.38
C ARG A 309 -24.43 10.00 8.04
N GLU A 310 -25.72 9.91 8.36
CA GLU A 310 -26.36 8.75 8.97
C GLU A 310 -26.34 7.54 8.04
N ASP A 311 -26.60 7.72 6.75
CA ASP A 311 -26.62 6.62 5.79
C ASP A 311 -25.21 6.12 5.48
N VAL A 312 -24.24 7.03 5.33
CA VAL A 312 -22.83 6.64 5.19
C VAL A 312 -22.34 5.88 6.44
N LYS A 313 -22.77 6.30 7.64
CA LYS A 313 -22.43 5.60 8.89
C LYS A 313 -23.01 4.18 8.95
N LYS A 314 -24.21 3.96 8.42
CA LYS A 314 -24.81 2.61 8.29
C LYS A 314 -24.03 1.76 7.28
N ALA A 315 -23.64 2.34 6.15
CA ALA A 315 -22.89 1.66 5.09
C ALA A 315 -21.45 1.30 5.50
N LEU A 316 -20.85 2.03 6.45
CA LEU A 316 -19.57 1.68 7.06
C LEU A 316 -19.63 0.48 8.02
N SER A 317 -20.79 -0.16 8.20
CA SER A 317 -20.90 -1.28 9.13
C SER A 317 -20.03 -2.48 8.68
N PHE A 318 -19.17 -2.94 9.60
CA PHE A 318 -18.06 -3.87 9.33
C PHE A 318 -18.44 -5.29 8.88
N ALA A 319 -19.72 -5.67 9.00
CA ALA A 319 -20.15 -7.06 8.82
C ALA A 319 -20.01 -7.56 7.37
N GLU A 320 -20.33 -6.70 6.39
CA GLU A 320 -20.28 -7.07 4.98
C GLU A 320 -18.84 -7.21 4.47
N TYR A 321 -17.93 -6.35 4.93
CA TYR A 321 -16.50 -6.44 4.55
C TYR A 321 -15.84 -7.70 5.10
N LYS A 322 -16.11 -8.07 6.35
CA LYS A 322 -15.51 -9.28 6.92
C LYS A 322 -15.93 -10.52 6.13
N LYS A 323 -17.19 -10.58 5.68
CA LYS A 323 -17.69 -11.64 4.81
C LYS A 323 -16.96 -11.62 3.46
N ALA A 324 -16.86 -10.46 2.81
CA ALA A 324 -16.16 -10.33 1.53
C ALA A 324 -14.68 -10.73 1.64
N GLN A 325 -13.98 -10.26 2.67
CA GLN A 325 -12.59 -10.62 2.97
C GLN A 325 -12.43 -12.14 3.10
N GLN A 326 -13.28 -12.79 3.91
CA GLN A 326 -13.24 -14.24 4.11
C GLN A 326 -13.52 -15.02 2.83
N THR A 327 -14.48 -14.57 2.02
CA THR A 327 -14.80 -15.19 0.73
C THR A 327 -13.62 -15.09 -0.24
N VAL A 328 -13.00 -13.90 -0.35
CA VAL A 328 -11.85 -13.71 -1.24
C VAL A 328 -10.63 -14.49 -0.73
N ALA A 329 -10.37 -14.51 0.58
CA ALA A 329 -9.29 -15.31 1.16
C ALA A 329 -9.47 -16.81 0.89
N ALA A 330 -10.68 -17.34 1.03
CA ALA A 330 -10.99 -18.72 0.69
C ALA A 330 -10.77 -19.03 -0.79
N LYS A 331 -11.08 -18.07 -1.68
CA LYS A 331 -10.85 -18.23 -3.11
C LYS A 331 -9.35 -18.23 -3.46
N VAL A 332 -8.57 -17.33 -2.85
CA VAL A 332 -7.10 -17.32 -3.00
C VAL A 332 -6.50 -18.67 -2.56
N ASP A 333 -6.99 -19.23 -1.46
CA ASP A 333 -6.58 -20.55 -0.99
C ASP A 333 -6.91 -21.67 -1.99
N GLN A 334 -8.12 -21.66 -2.56
CA GLN A 334 -8.52 -22.62 -3.60
C GLN A 334 -7.66 -22.51 -4.88
N MET A 335 -7.32 -21.28 -5.29
CA MET A 335 -6.40 -21.04 -6.41
C MET A 335 -5.02 -21.63 -6.13
N CYS A 336 -4.50 -21.41 -4.93
CA CYS A 336 -3.18 -21.89 -4.53
C CYS A 336 -3.14 -23.41 -4.34
N LYS A 337 -4.26 -24.04 -3.98
CA LYS A 337 -4.42 -25.51 -3.96
C LYS A 337 -4.63 -26.13 -5.36
N GLY A 338 -4.71 -25.32 -6.41
CA GLY A 338 -4.91 -25.78 -7.80
C GLY A 338 -6.34 -26.24 -8.11
N VAL A 339 -7.33 -25.86 -7.29
CA VAL A 339 -8.74 -26.27 -7.42
C VAL A 339 -9.49 -25.37 -8.41
N GLU A 340 -9.17 -24.08 -8.47
CA GLU A 340 -9.77 -23.12 -9.43
C GLU A 340 -8.72 -22.51 -10.37
N LYS A 341 -9.08 -22.34 -11.67
CA LYS A 341 -8.24 -21.61 -12.63
C LYS A 341 -8.39 -20.10 -12.40
N ALA A 342 -7.28 -19.37 -12.45
CA ALA A 342 -7.20 -17.92 -12.30
C ALA A 342 -7.97 -17.16 -13.41
N GLN A 343 -9.30 -17.03 -13.29
CA GLN A 343 -10.10 -16.11 -14.09
C GLN A 343 -9.98 -14.68 -13.55
N ASN A 344 -10.33 -13.67 -14.36
CA ASN A 344 -10.25 -12.26 -13.97
C ASN A 344 -11.34 -11.93 -12.93
N LEU A 345 -10.94 -11.79 -11.67
CA LEU A 345 -11.83 -11.68 -10.50
C LEU A 345 -12.31 -10.27 -10.18
N ALA A 346 -11.79 -9.25 -10.88
CA ALA A 346 -12.17 -7.87 -10.62
C ALA A 346 -13.64 -7.55 -10.96
N ALA A 347 -14.31 -8.39 -11.76
CA ALA A 347 -15.69 -8.20 -12.18
C ALA A 347 -16.74 -8.88 -11.26
N ASP A 348 -16.33 -9.78 -10.35
CA ASP A 348 -17.25 -10.58 -9.53
C ASP A 348 -17.46 -9.97 -8.12
N PHE A 349 -17.40 -8.64 -7.98
CA PHE A 349 -17.77 -7.95 -6.73
C PHE A 349 -19.29 -7.74 -6.58
N ASN A 350 -20.11 -8.40 -7.40
CA ASN A 350 -21.54 -8.53 -7.10
C ASN A 350 -21.71 -9.57 -5.98
N VAL A 351 -21.57 -9.09 -4.75
CA VAL A 351 -22.02 -9.79 -3.55
C VAL A 351 -23.52 -10.08 -3.76
N GLU A 352 -23.88 -11.37 -3.90
CA GLU A 352 -25.26 -11.81 -3.67
C GLU A 352 -25.56 -11.60 -2.17
N SER A 353 -26.00 -10.38 -1.80
CA SER A 353 -26.64 -10.12 -0.53
C SER A 353 -28.15 -10.01 -0.75
N GLY A 354 -28.91 -10.81 0.02
CA GLY A 354 -30.37 -10.79 0.08
C GLY A 354 -30.98 -9.53 0.72
N GLU A 355 -30.20 -8.48 0.92
CA GLU A 355 -30.64 -7.11 1.16
C GLU A 355 -29.70 -6.21 0.36
N LEU A 356 -30.22 -5.44 -0.61
CA LEU A 356 -29.40 -4.49 -1.37
C LEU A 356 -28.86 -3.43 -0.39
N ALA A 357 -27.57 -3.47 -0.11
CA ALA A 357 -26.90 -2.33 0.51
C ALA A 357 -27.16 -1.09 -0.36
N THR A 358 -27.70 -0.03 0.23
CA THR A 358 -28.08 1.19 -0.51
C THR A 358 -26.86 1.96 -1.02
N MET A 359 -25.67 1.71 -0.48
CA MET A 359 -24.40 2.18 -1.03
C MET A 359 -23.26 1.25 -0.64
N PHE A 360 -22.26 1.15 -1.51
CA PHE A 360 -21.01 0.44 -1.24
C PHE A 360 -19.89 1.45 -0.95
N ILE A 361 -19.10 1.21 0.09
CA ILE A 361 -17.91 2.01 0.40
C ILE A 361 -16.68 1.14 0.08
N PRO A 362 -15.54 1.71 -0.33
CA PRO A 362 -14.31 0.93 -0.41
C PRO A 362 -13.93 0.37 0.97
N GLY A 363 -13.24 -0.78 0.98
CA GLY A 363 -12.71 -1.32 2.24
C GLY A 363 -11.65 -0.39 2.87
N PRO A 364 -11.37 -0.51 4.18
CA PRO A 364 -10.39 0.28 4.94
C PRO A 364 -8.93 0.21 4.46
N PHE A 365 -8.62 -0.52 3.40
CA PHE A 365 -7.33 -0.41 2.71
C PHE A 365 -7.27 0.78 1.75
N ALA A 366 -8.42 1.33 1.32
CA ALA A 366 -8.50 2.41 0.35
C ALA A 366 -8.52 3.78 1.04
N ILE A 367 -7.77 4.73 0.52
CA ILE A 367 -7.78 6.13 1.00
C ILE A 367 -9.19 6.72 1.05
N ALA A 368 -10.06 6.34 0.12
CA ALA A 368 -11.46 6.75 0.11
C ALA A 368 -12.20 6.33 1.39
N HIS A 369 -11.98 5.10 1.88
CA HIS A 369 -12.55 4.66 3.16
C HIS A 369 -12.08 5.53 4.32
N HIS A 370 -10.78 5.86 4.36
CA HIS A 370 -10.24 6.71 5.42
C HIS A 370 -10.79 8.14 5.37
N LEU A 371 -10.94 8.73 4.18
CA LEU A 371 -11.56 10.03 4.01
C LEU A 371 -13.02 10.01 4.48
N ILE A 372 -13.80 9.05 4.02
CA ILE A 372 -15.23 8.91 4.34
C ILE A 372 -15.42 8.65 5.84
N SER A 373 -14.67 7.71 6.41
CA SER A 373 -14.74 7.37 7.84
C SER A 373 -14.32 8.55 8.71
N SER A 374 -13.21 9.24 8.38
CA SER A 374 -12.77 10.45 9.06
C SER A 374 -13.84 11.54 9.01
N TRP A 375 -14.46 11.76 7.84
CA TRP A 375 -15.57 12.72 7.70
C TRP A 375 -16.77 12.35 8.59
N VAL A 376 -17.24 11.10 8.59
CA VAL A 376 -18.42 10.66 9.39
C VAL A 376 -18.19 10.77 10.90
N PHE A 377 -17.01 10.41 11.39
CA PHE A 377 -16.74 10.32 12.84
C PHE A 377 -16.15 11.61 13.45
N GLN A 378 -15.98 12.68 12.68
CA GLN A 378 -15.47 13.98 13.15
C GLN A 378 -16.28 14.61 14.31
N ASP A 379 -17.58 14.35 14.42
CA ASP A 379 -18.45 15.00 15.43
C ASP A 379 -18.27 14.50 16.87
N GLY A 380 -17.55 13.39 17.09
CA GLY A 380 -17.23 12.91 18.45
C GLY A 380 -16.25 13.79 19.23
N LEU A 381 -15.58 14.73 18.56
CA LEU A 381 -14.48 15.52 19.15
C LEU A 381 -14.86 16.96 19.51
N LYS A 382 -15.94 17.51 18.95
CA LYS A 382 -16.40 18.89 19.24
C LYS A 382 -16.94 19.07 20.67
N GLY A 383 -17.19 17.98 21.41
CA GLY A 383 -17.65 18.03 22.81
C GLY A 383 -16.55 18.32 23.85
N VAL A 384 -15.26 18.30 23.47
CA VAL A 384 -14.14 18.45 24.42
C VAL A 384 -13.42 19.81 24.29
N GLU A 385 -13.54 20.49 23.15
CA GLU A 385 -12.85 21.77 22.91
C GLU A 385 -13.60 23.01 23.44
N ALA A 386 -14.83 22.85 23.95
CA ALA A 386 -15.62 23.97 24.47
C ALA A 386 -15.16 24.50 25.86
N HIS A 387 -14.17 23.87 26.50
CA HIS A 387 -13.75 24.24 27.87
C HIS A 387 -12.37 24.92 28.02
N MET A 388 -11.67 25.25 26.92
CA MET A 388 -10.40 25.99 27.00
C MET A 388 -10.42 27.29 26.21
N LYS A 389 -11.19 28.28 26.68
CA LYS A 389 -10.96 29.70 26.34
C LYS A 389 -11.18 30.60 27.55
N GLN A 390 -10.07 30.94 28.23
CA GLN A 390 -9.85 32.24 28.89
C GLN A 390 -8.32 32.47 28.90
N PRO A 391 -7.79 33.52 28.24
CA PRO A 391 -6.40 33.91 28.39
C PRO A 391 -6.30 34.94 29.54
N SER A 392 -5.82 34.53 30.70
CA SER A 392 -5.29 35.47 31.70
C SER A 392 -3.82 35.72 31.41
N GLY A 393 -3.52 36.89 30.86
CA GLY A 393 -2.15 37.37 30.71
C GLY A 393 -1.52 37.66 32.07
N SER A 394 -0.25 37.28 32.22
CA SER A 394 0.69 37.97 33.10
C SER A 394 2.10 37.73 32.57
N LEU A 395 2.69 38.79 32.04
CA LEU A 395 4.13 38.94 31.84
C LEU A 395 4.81 38.97 33.21
N SER A 396 5.82 38.12 33.43
CA SER A 396 6.96 38.47 34.30
C SER A 396 8.13 37.49 34.12
N ASN A 397 9.20 38.02 33.51
CA ASN A 397 10.62 37.88 33.85
C ASN A 397 11.16 36.48 34.20
N LEU A 398 11.97 35.90 33.29
CA LEU A 398 13.44 35.99 33.26
C LEU A 398 13.99 35.21 32.04
#